data_AF-A0A372BTW6-F1
#
_entry.id   AF-A0A372BTW6-F1
#
_cell.length_a   1.000
_cell.length_b   1.000
_cell.length_c   1.000
_cell.angle_alpha   90.00
_cell.angle_beta   90.00
_cell.angle_gamma   90.00
#
_symmetry.space_group_name_H-M   'P 1'
#
loop_
_entity.id
_entity.type
_entity.pdbx_description
1 polymer ?
#
loop_
_entity_poly.entity_id
_entity_poly.type
_entity_poly.pdbx_seq_one_letter_code
_entity_poly.pdbx_strand_id
1 'polypeptide(L)'
;MYNLRHLFRVARRGLSDMLPALAQAFNDRHDDDRLDRVFGPRPRITVLAVTAIGILLGYGLQAALERFAVFGFINVAAVLFGAGYALAYRHYLFSDPTASEDDFPWLAAALIPPGVALVLVSFIGRGLDGFEMLPSAPGWTMIGGVFDALADSLGVAAGLTIAVASLCYSKAWPDAVKALARRLIVFKIMVWLMVLVFVEIGVVGPILGAFIEGILGIDLPDWLGEFADELTYAVLMTTIYLAIIGGTWTACRRSFGRLLRDGEVDVLEALQAMALAPEKRRRAARKARTRAARASPDRADRSGPPRE
;
A
#
# COMPACT_ATOMS: atom_id res chain seq x y z
N MET A 1 16.08 3.14 -11.82
CA MET A 1 15.75 3.79 -10.53
C MET A 1 14.48 4.60 -10.71
N TYR A 2 13.52 4.49 -9.78
CA TYR A 2 12.30 5.31 -9.79
C TYR A 2 12.67 6.77 -9.43
N ASN A 3 12.12 7.74 -10.15
CA ASN A 3 12.38 9.15 -9.86
C ASN A 3 11.64 9.55 -8.57
N LEU A 4 12.37 9.90 -7.51
CA LEU A 4 11.82 10.33 -6.22
C LEU A 4 10.78 11.46 -6.36
N ARG A 5 11.01 12.41 -7.27
CA ARG A 5 10.03 13.48 -7.57
C ARG A 5 8.74 12.94 -8.15
N HIS A 6 8.79 11.82 -8.86
CA HIS A 6 7.61 11.15 -9.39
C HIS A 6 6.83 10.43 -8.29
N LEU A 7 7.50 9.69 -7.41
CA LEU A 7 6.87 9.03 -6.25
C LEU A 7 6.18 10.05 -5.35
N PHE A 8 6.87 11.15 -5.01
CA PHE A 8 6.30 12.22 -4.21
C PHE A 8 5.07 12.85 -4.86
N ARG A 9 5.07 13.03 -6.19
CA ARG A 9 3.92 13.56 -6.93
C ARG A 9 2.73 12.59 -6.91
N VAL A 10 2.99 11.28 -7.00
CA VAL A 10 1.94 10.25 -6.91
C VAL A 10 1.37 10.21 -5.49
N ALA A 11 2.23 10.18 -4.47
CA ALA A 11 1.84 10.23 -3.06
C ALA A 11 0.99 11.47 -2.76
N ARG A 12 1.48 12.67 -3.13
CA ARG A 12 0.78 13.93 -2.91
C ARG A 12 -0.60 13.95 -3.58
N ARG A 13 -0.71 13.51 -4.84
CA ARG A 13 -2.00 13.47 -5.55
C ARG A 13 -2.98 12.48 -4.94
N GLY A 14 -2.49 11.30 -4.55
CA GLY A 14 -3.31 10.28 -3.89
C GLY A 14 -3.81 10.79 -2.54
N LEU A 15 -2.93 11.33 -1.70
CA LEU A 15 -3.27 11.86 -0.39
C LEU A 15 -4.20 13.08 -0.46
N SER A 16 -3.98 14.01 -1.40
CA SER A 16 -4.83 15.19 -1.56
C SER A 16 -6.25 14.85 -2.01
N ASP A 17 -6.40 13.73 -2.73
CA ASP A 17 -7.70 13.23 -3.18
C ASP A 17 -8.38 12.38 -2.09
N MET A 18 -7.58 11.67 -1.30
CA MET A 18 -8.03 10.81 -0.21
C MET A 18 -8.54 11.61 0.98
N LEU A 19 -7.81 12.65 1.42
CA LEU A 19 -8.17 13.49 2.57
C LEU A 19 -9.61 14.03 2.57
N PRO A 20 -10.09 14.73 1.53
CA PRO A 20 -11.46 15.24 1.50
C PRO A 20 -12.49 14.10 1.41
N ALA A 21 -12.18 13.03 0.68
CA ALA A 21 -13.07 11.87 0.55
C ALA A 21 -13.24 11.13 1.88
N LEU A 22 -12.17 11.02 2.67
CA LEU A 22 -12.22 10.46 4.02
C LEU A 22 -12.90 11.39 5.01
N ALA A 23 -12.67 12.70 4.93
CA ALA A 23 -13.39 13.67 5.76
C ALA A 23 -14.91 13.60 5.53
N GLN A 24 -15.33 13.37 4.27
CA GLN A 24 -16.73 13.12 3.94
C GLN A 24 -17.24 11.80 4.53
N ALA A 25 -16.45 10.73 4.47
CA ALA A 25 -16.78 9.42 5.04
C ALA A 25 -16.72 9.36 6.58
N PHE A 26 -16.15 10.37 7.25
CA PHE A 26 -16.17 10.49 8.72
C PHE A 26 -17.15 11.56 9.21
N ASN A 27 -17.95 12.16 8.32
CA ASN A 27 -18.93 13.16 8.71
C ASN A 27 -20.05 12.54 9.57
N ASP A 28 -20.57 13.29 10.54
CA ASP A 28 -21.56 12.82 11.53
C ASP A 28 -22.99 12.67 10.98
N ARG A 29 -23.20 12.80 9.66
CA ARG A 29 -24.51 12.57 9.03
C ARG A 29 -24.76 11.09 8.84
N HIS A 30 -25.54 10.51 9.76
CA HIS A 30 -25.90 9.10 9.77
C HIS A 30 -26.63 8.65 8.50
N ASP A 31 -27.36 9.55 7.83
CA ASP A 31 -28.12 9.24 6.60
C ASP A 31 -27.24 8.98 5.36
N ASP A 32 -25.96 9.39 5.38
CA ASP A 32 -25.00 9.17 4.28
C ASP A 32 -24.05 7.99 4.56
N ASP A 33 -24.11 7.37 5.75
CA ASP A 33 -23.22 6.29 6.17
C ASP A 33 -23.73 4.93 5.67
N ARG A 34 -23.26 4.51 4.49
CA ARG A 34 -23.65 3.22 3.86
C ARG A 34 -22.95 2.00 4.43
N LEU A 35 -22.12 2.18 5.47
CA LEU A 35 -21.43 1.07 6.11
C LEU A 35 -22.39 0.14 6.84
N ASP A 36 -23.60 0.61 7.18
CA ASP A 36 -24.64 -0.20 7.80
C ASP A 36 -25.08 -1.39 6.94
N ARG A 37 -25.03 -1.24 5.61
CA ARG A 37 -25.34 -2.32 4.66
C ARG A 37 -24.22 -3.35 4.52
N VAL A 38 -22.99 -2.94 4.79
CA VAL A 38 -21.81 -3.81 4.72
C VAL A 38 -21.59 -4.55 6.04
N PHE A 39 -21.74 -3.84 7.15
CA PHE A 39 -21.35 -4.28 8.49
C PHE A 39 -22.53 -4.43 9.48
N GLY A 40 -23.75 -4.24 9.00
CA GLY A 40 -24.97 -4.31 9.81
C GLY A 40 -25.27 -3.00 10.57
N PRO A 41 -26.31 -3.00 11.43
CA PRO A 41 -26.94 -1.78 11.95
C PRO A 41 -26.06 -0.92 12.88
N ARG A 42 -24.86 -1.36 13.24
CA ARG A 42 -23.90 -0.62 14.07
C ARG A 42 -22.49 -0.70 13.47
N PRO A 43 -22.27 -0.11 12.28
CA PRO A 43 -21.07 -0.36 11.49
C PRO A 43 -19.77 -0.01 12.22
N ARG A 44 -19.76 1.11 12.96
CA ARG A 44 -18.59 1.56 13.73
C ARG A 44 -18.19 0.55 14.82
N ILE A 45 -19.17 -0.02 15.53
CA ILE A 45 -18.92 -1.03 16.56
C ILE A 45 -18.48 -2.35 15.91
N THR A 46 -19.12 -2.75 14.80
CA THR A 46 -18.71 -3.94 14.06
C THR A 46 -17.27 -3.82 13.59
N VAL A 47 -16.88 -2.69 12.99
CA VAL A 47 -15.51 -2.44 12.53
C VAL A 47 -14.52 -2.49 13.70
N LEU A 48 -14.84 -1.87 14.84
CA LEU A 48 -14.01 -1.96 16.05
C LEU A 48 -13.90 -3.39 16.58
N ALA A 49 -15.01 -4.12 16.67
CA ALA A 49 -15.04 -5.49 17.17
C ALA A 49 -14.26 -6.43 16.24
N VAL A 50 -14.46 -6.34 14.93
CA VAL A 50 -13.71 -7.09 13.92
C VAL A 50 -12.22 -6.73 13.98
N THR A 51 -11.88 -5.47 14.25
CA THR A 51 -10.50 -5.05 14.44
C THR A 51 -9.88 -5.68 15.68
N ALA A 52 -10.55 -5.61 16.83
CA ALA A 52 -10.05 -6.22 18.07
C ALA A 52 -9.90 -7.75 17.93
N ILE A 53 -10.95 -8.42 17.43
CA ILE A 53 -10.96 -9.88 17.22
C ILE A 53 -9.92 -10.29 16.18
N GLY A 54 -9.81 -9.55 15.07
CA GLY A 54 -8.87 -9.84 14.00
C GLY A 54 -7.41 -9.69 14.43
N ILE A 55 -7.09 -8.73 15.30
CA ILE A 55 -5.77 -8.61 15.92
C ILE A 55 -5.50 -9.81 16.83
N LEU A 56 -6.43 -10.11 17.75
CA LEU A 56 -6.27 -11.23 18.69
C LEU A 56 -6.10 -12.57 17.96
N LEU A 57 -6.95 -12.85 16.97
CA LEU A 57 -6.86 -14.05 16.15
C LEU A 57 -5.59 -14.06 15.29
N GLY A 58 -5.23 -12.92 14.69
CA GLY A 58 -4.06 -12.82 13.81
C GLY A 58 -2.76 -13.07 14.55
N TYR A 59 -2.55 -12.42 15.69
CA TYR A 59 -1.36 -12.63 16.51
C TYR A 59 -1.39 -13.99 17.24
N GLY A 60 -2.55 -14.45 17.70
CA GLY A 60 -2.68 -15.79 18.28
C GLY A 60 -2.35 -16.89 17.27
N LEU A 61 -2.81 -16.75 16.01
CA LEU A 61 -2.49 -17.66 14.93
C LEU A 61 -1.03 -17.54 14.51
N GLN A 62 -0.47 -16.33 14.49
CA GLN A 62 0.94 -16.11 14.19
C GLN A 62 1.83 -16.82 15.22
N ALA A 63 1.56 -16.69 16.52
CA ALA A 63 2.28 -17.41 17.57
C ALA A 63 2.20 -18.95 17.42
N ALA A 64 1.05 -19.46 16.97
CA ALA A 64 0.90 -20.90 16.69
C ALA A 64 1.69 -21.35 15.44
N LEU A 65 1.84 -20.47 14.46
CA LEU A 65 2.48 -20.74 13.16
C LEU A 65 3.96 -20.33 13.10
N GLU A 66 4.51 -19.66 14.11
CA GLU A 66 5.91 -19.22 14.20
C GLU A 66 6.93 -20.36 14.01
N ARG A 67 6.52 -21.61 14.26
CA ARG A 67 7.34 -22.81 13.99
C ARG A 67 7.67 -23.02 12.52
N PHE A 68 6.94 -22.36 11.62
CA PHE A 68 7.15 -22.45 10.18
C PHE A 68 7.82 -21.16 9.67
N ALA A 69 9.03 -21.30 9.11
CA ALA A 69 9.85 -20.18 8.66
C ALA A 69 9.12 -19.20 7.71
N VAL A 70 8.17 -19.68 6.90
CA VAL A 70 7.42 -18.83 5.95
C VAL A 70 6.52 -17.82 6.67
N PHE A 71 5.99 -18.16 7.84
CA PHE A 71 5.07 -17.28 8.60
C PHE A 71 5.79 -16.22 9.42
N GLY A 72 7.11 -16.36 9.65
CA GLY A 72 7.94 -15.28 10.21
C GLY A 72 8.02 -14.05 9.30
N PHE A 73 7.70 -14.20 8.01
CA PHE A 73 7.78 -13.12 7.03
C PHE A 73 6.43 -12.53 6.61
N ILE A 74 5.32 -13.08 7.13
CA ILE A 74 3.96 -12.68 6.75
C ILE A 74 3.23 -12.19 8.00
N ASN A 75 2.75 -10.95 7.97
CA ASN A 75 1.85 -10.46 9.02
C ASN A 75 0.47 -11.12 8.83
N VAL A 76 0.21 -12.16 9.62
CA VAL A 76 -0.99 -13.01 9.49
C VAL A 76 -2.25 -12.19 9.74
N ALA A 77 -2.22 -11.27 10.71
CA ALA A 77 -3.31 -10.36 11.00
C ALA A 77 -3.66 -9.49 9.77
N ALA A 78 -2.66 -8.90 9.12
CA ALA A 78 -2.87 -8.09 7.91
C ALA A 78 -3.47 -8.91 6.75
N VAL A 79 -3.07 -10.19 6.60
CA VAL A 79 -3.67 -11.10 5.61
C VAL A 79 -5.13 -11.40 5.94
N LEU A 80 -5.44 -11.70 7.21
CA LEU A 80 -6.81 -11.96 7.65
C LEU A 80 -7.71 -10.75 7.45
N PHE A 81 -7.24 -9.55 7.81
CA PHE A 81 -7.96 -8.31 7.52
C PHE A 81 -8.14 -8.09 6.02
N GLY A 82 -7.08 -8.27 5.24
CA GLY A 82 -7.13 -8.11 3.79
C GLY A 82 -8.17 -9.02 3.13
N ALA A 83 -8.17 -10.30 3.51
CA ALA A 83 -9.12 -11.28 2.99
C ALA A 83 -10.55 -11.03 3.49
N GLY A 84 -10.73 -10.78 4.79
CA GLY A 84 -12.04 -10.57 5.40
C GLY A 84 -12.75 -9.33 4.84
N TYR A 85 -12.06 -8.19 4.77
CA TYR A 85 -12.60 -6.97 4.19
C TYR A 85 -12.85 -7.12 2.69
N ALA A 86 -11.96 -7.78 1.95
CA ALA A 86 -12.19 -8.04 0.53
C ALA A 86 -13.45 -8.90 0.29
N LEU A 87 -13.70 -9.92 1.12
CA LEU A 87 -14.92 -10.73 1.05
C LEU A 87 -16.17 -9.89 1.37
N ALA A 88 -16.15 -9.13 2.47
CA ALA A 88 -17.28 -8.30 2.89
C ALA A 88 -17.63 -7.26 1.81
N TYR A 89 -16.63 -6.56 1.28
CA TYR A 89 -16.83 -5.55 0.24
C TYR A 89 -17.33 -6.18 -1.04
N ARG A 90 -16.76 -7.33 -1.43
CA ARG A 90 -17.21 -8.04 -2.63
C ARG A 90 -18.65 -8.51 -2.49
N HIS A 91 -19.04 -9.04 -1.34
CA HIS A 91 -20.41 -9.45 -1.08
C HIS A 91 -21.37 -8.27 -1.24
N TYR A 92 -21.08 -7.14 -0.60
CA TYR A 92 -21.86 -5.92 -0.72
C TYR A 92 -21.98 -5.43 -2.17
N LEU A 93 -20.84 -5.23 -2.86
CA LEU A 93 -20.79 -4.66 -4.21
C LEU A 93 -21.55 -5.48 -5.26
N PHE A 94 -21.68 -6.80 -5.06
CA PHE A 94 -22.35 -7.69 -6.02
C PHE A 94 -23.69 -8.24 -5.56
N SER A 95 -24.10 -7.99 -4.31
CA SER A 95 -25.37 -8.47 -3.77
C SER A 95 -26.37 -7.34 -3.49
N ASP A 96 -25.91 -6.10 -3.30
CA ASP A 96 -26.78 -4.93 -3.11
C ASP A 96 -26.90 -4.14 -4.43
N PRO A 97 -28.11 -4.00 -5.01
CA PRO A 97 -28.33 -3.28 -6.26
C PRO A 97 -28.16 -1.75 -6.14
N THR A 98 -28.02 -1.22 -4.92
CA THR A 98 -27.79 0.20 -4.66
C THR A 98 -26.32 0.60 -4.58
N ALA A 99 -25.41 -0.39 -4.72
CA ALA A 99 -23.98 -0.15 -4.76
C ALA A 99 -23.62 0.77 -5.94
N SER A 100 -22.82 1.79 -5.66
CA SER A 100 -22.53 2.90 -6.56
C SER A 100 -21.08 3.35 -6.43
N GLU A 101 -20.61 4.18 -7.37
CA GLU A 101 -19.23 4.69 -7.34
C GLU A 101 -18.96 5.57 -6.10
N ASP A 102 -20.00 6.16 -5.53
CA ASP A 102 -19.94 7.04 -4.36
C ASP A 102 -19.66 6.27 -3.05
N ASP A 103 -19.76 4.93 -3.06
CA ASP A 103 -19.50 4.09 -1.88
C ASP A 103 -18.01 3.84 -1.66
N PHE A 104 -17.16 4.13 -2.66
CA PHE A 104 -15.71 3.89 -2.57
C PHE A 104 -15.03 4.58 -1.37
N PRO A 105 -15.25 5.89 -1.11
CA PRO A 105 -14.66 6.56 0.05
C PRO A 105 -15.03 5.92 1.39
N TRP A 106 -16.27 5.47 1.55
CA TRP A 106 -16.76 4.82 2.77
C TRP A 106 -16.10 3.46 2.98
N LEU A 107 -16.06 2.62 1.94
CA LEU A 107 -15.35 1.33 1.99
C LEU A 107 -13.85 1.52 2.27
N ALA A 108 -13.23 2.54 1.69
CA ALA A 108 -11.83 2.82 1.98
C ALA A 108 -11.61 3.37 3.40
N ALA A 109 -12.53 4.19 3.92
CA ALA A 109 -12.47 4.73 5.27
C ALA A 109 -12.59 3.63 6.34
N ALA A 110 -13.43 2.62 6.11
CA ALA A 110 -13.57 1.48 7.03
C ALA A 110 -12.30 0.62 7.16
N LEU A 111 -11.33 0.75 6.24
CA LEU A 111 -10.00 0.11 6.36
C LEU A 111 -9.02 0.90 7.24
N ILE A 112 -9.32 2.16 7.55
CA ILE A 112 -8.42 3.01 8.34
C ILE A 112 -8.28 2.49 9.77
N PRO A 113 -9.37 2.20 10.53
CA PRO A 113 -9.24 1.66 11.88
C PRO A 113 -8.37 0.39 11.97
N PRO A 114 -8.58 -0.67 11.16
CA PRO A 114 -7.71 -1.85 11.22
C PRO A 114 -6.29 -1.54 10.72
N GLY A 115 -6.12 -0.69 9.70
CA GLY A 115 -4.80 -0.27 9.24
C GLY A 115 -3.99 0.46 10.32
N VAL A 116 -4.61 1.43 11.00
CA VAL A 116 -4.01 2.16 12.13
C VAL A 116 -3.72 1.22 13.29
N ALA A 117 -4.65 0.34 13.64
CA ALA A 117 -4.46 -0.60 14.74
C ALA A 117 -3.30 -1.57 14.46
N LEU A 118 -3.16 -2.09 13.24
CA LEU A 118 -2.02 -2.92 12.84
C LEU A 118 -0.69 -2.16 12.89
N VAL A 119 -0.66 -0.91 12.43
CA VAL A 119 0.52 -0.04 12.52
C VAL A 119 0.89 0.17 13.98
N LEU A 120 -0.07 0.49 14.84
CA LEU A 120 0.16 0.72 16.27
C LEU A 120 0.64 -0.54 16.98
N VAL A 121 0.03 -1.69 16.76
CA VAL A 121 0.47 -2.95 17.38
C VAL A 121 1.87 -3.33 16.89
N SER A 122 2.16 -3.17 15.60
CA SER A 122 3.51 -3.43 15.05
C SER A 122 4.55 -2.48 15.65
N PHE A 123 4.20 -1.20 15.80
CA PHE A 123 5.06 -0.19 16.39
C PHE A 123 5.31 -0.44 17.88
N ILE A 124 4.26 -0.73 18.65
CA ILE A 124 4.37 -1.05 20.09
C ILE A 124 5.18 -2.32 20.29
N GLY A 125 4.96 -3.37 19.50
CA GLY A 125 5.72 -4.61 19.58
C GLY A 125 7.22 -4.36 19.46
N ARG A 126 7.63 -3.58 18.45
CA ARG A 126 9.04 -3.18 18.28
C ARG A 126 9.55 -2.29 19.41
N GLY A 127 8.74 -1.35 19.89
CA GLY A 127 9.12 -0.51 21.02
C GLY A 127 9.36 -1.31 22.31
N LEU A 128 8.64 -2.43 22.51
CA LEU A 128 8.84 -3.33 23.64
C LEU A 128 10.13 -4.15 23.53
N ASP A 129 10.55 -4.51 22.30
CA ASP A 129 11.84 -5.16 22.04
C ASP A 129 13.03 -4.18 22.20
N GLY A 130 12.74 -2.88 22.31
CA GLY A 130 13.70 -1.81 22.44
C GLY A 130 14.05 -1.17 21.09
N PHE A 131 14.39 0.11 21.12
CA PHE A 131 14.99 0.79 19.97
C PHE A 131 16.50 0.64 20.04
N GLU A 132 17.15 0.33 18.92
CA GLU A 132 18.61 0.28 18.86
C GLU A 132 19.18 1.65 19.25
N MET A 133 20.04 1.65 20.28
CA MET A 133 20.81 2.83 20.65
C MET A 133 22.16 2.75 19.95
N LEU A 134 22.46 3.76 19.14
CA LEU A 134 23.77 3.90 18.52
C LEU A 134 24.85 4.01 19.62
N PRO A 135 25.89 3.17 19.58
CA PRO A 135 26.97 3.20 20.57
C PRO A 135 27.58 4.60 20.63
N SER A 136 27.80 5.14 21.84
CA SER A 136 28.39 6.47 22.08
C SER A 136 27.60 7.68 21.56
N ALA A 137 26.39 7.49 21.03
CA ALA A 137 25.54 8.57 20.57
C ALA A 137 24.75 9.25 21.73
N PRO A 138 24.43 10.55 21.61
CA PRO A 138 23.54 11.21 22.57
C PRO A 138 22.14 10.57 22.59
N GLY A 139 21.50 10.46 23.75
CA GLY A 139 20.21 9.77 23.87
C GLY A 139 19.05 10.30 23.00
N TRP A 140 19.16 11.50 22.42
CA TRP A 140 18.16 12.01 21.46
C TRP A 140 18.22 11.31 20.09
N THR A 141 19.32 10.62 19.75
CA THR A 141 19.46 9.88 18.47
C THR A 141 18.56 8.64 18.40
N MET A 142 18.01 8.17 19.53
CA MET A 142 16.93 7.16 19.55
C MET A 142 15.73 7.53 18.66
N ILE A 143 15.57 8.81 18.33
CA ILE A 143 14.53 9.25 17.40
C ILE A 143 14.68 8.61 16.00
N GLY A 144 15.90 8.26 15.58
CA GLY A 144 16.18 7.54 14.33
C GLY A 144 15.53 6.16 14.31
N GLY A 145 15.83 5.32 15.31
CA GLY A 145 15.16 4.02 15.52
C GLY A 145 13.64 4.11 15.67
N VAL A 146 13.11 5.19 16.27
CA VAL A 146 11.65 5.44 16.32
C VAL A 146 11.08 5.69 14.92
N PHE A 147 11.76 6.51 14.10
CA PHE A 147 11.32 6.77 12.73
C PHE A 147 11.42 5.54 11.84
N ASP A 148 12.45 4.72 12.03
CA ASP A 148 12.60 3.44 11.35
C ASP A 148 11.44 2.49 11.68
N ALA A 149 11.18 2.28 12.98
CA ALA A 149 10.06 1.46 13.44
C ALA A 149 8.70 1.96 12.91
N LEU A 150 8.52 3.29 12.81
CA LEU A 150 7.31 3.90 12.25
C LEU A 150 7.21 3.67 10.73
N ALA A 151 8.30 3.85 10.00
CA ALA A 151 8.37 3.64 8.56
C ALA A 151 8.03 2.19 8.21
N ASP A 152 8.63 1.23 8.90
CA ASP A 152 8.31 -0.17 8.66
C ASP A 152 6.87 -0.54 9.05
N SER A 153 6.34 0.06 10.11
CA SER A 153 4.95 -0.18 10.52
C SER A 153 3.96 0.31 9.46
N LEU A 154 4.27 1.41 8.76
CA LEU A 154 3.51 1.86 7.58
C LEU A 154 3.53 0.84 6.43
N GLY A 155 4.56 -0.01 6.35
CA GLY A 155 4.61 -1.12 5.41
C GLY A 155 3.45 -2.09 5.56
N VAL A 156 2.94 -2.29 6.78
CA VAL A 156 1.77 -3.14 7.05
C VAL A 156 0.50 -2.52 6.46
N ALA A 157 0.30 -1.21 6.65
CA ALA A 157 -0.83 -0.49 6.06
C ALA A 157 -0.78 -0.48 4.53
N ALA A 158 0.40 -0.29 3.94
CA ALA A 158 0.59 -0.40 2.49
C ALA A 158 0.26 -1.82 1.97
N GLY A 159 0.72 -2.85 2.68
CA GLY A 159 0.41 -4.25 2.37
C GLY A 159 -1.09 -4.55 2.43
N LEU A 160 -1.77 -4.12 3.49
CA LEU A 160 -3.22 -4.26 3.66
C LEU A 160 -3.97 -3.58 2.50
N THR A 161 -3.59 -2.35 2.14
CA THR A 161 -4.23 -1.57 1.07
C THR A 161 -4.13 -2.30 -0.27
N ILE A 162 -2.94 -2.80 -0.63
CA ILE A 162 -2.76 -3.60 -1.86
C ILE A 162 -3.57 -4.89 -1.79
N ALA A 163 -3.56 -5.59 -0.65
CA ALA A 163 -4.25 -6.85 -0.50
C ALA A 163 -5.76 -6.69 -0.75
N VAL A 164 -6.40 -5.74 -0.06
CA VAL A 164 -7.84 -5.48 -0.23
C VAL A 164 -8.14 -5.06 -1.67
N ALA A 165 -7.35 -4.15 -2.23
CA ALA A 165 -7.52 -3.71 -3.61
C ALA A 165 -7.46 -4.88 -4.62
N SER A 166 -6.47 -5.76 -4.46
CA SER A 166 -6.25 -6.88 -5.38
C SER A 166 -7.33 -7.98 -5.27
N LEU A 167 -7.83 -8.25 -4.06
CA LEU A 167 -8.80 -9.31 -3.81
C LEU A 167 -10.23 -8.85 -4.06
N CYS A 168 -10.56 -7.60 -3.71
CA CYS A 168 -11.89 -7.06 -3.92
C CYS A 168 -12.22 -6.94 -5.42
N TYR A 169 -11.23 -6.53 -6.24
CA TYR A 169 -11.44 -6.27 -7.67
C TYR A 169 -11.25 -7.48 -8.59
N SER A 170 -10.77 -8.63 -8.08
CA SER A 170 -10.55 -9.83 -8.88
C SER A 170 -11.69 -10.85 -8.79
N LYS A 171 -12.08 -11.41 -9.93
CA LYS A 171 -13.03 -12.52 -10.03
C LYS A 171 -12.38 -13.89 -9.80
N ALA A 172 -11.13 -14.06 -10.25
CA ALA A 172 -10.32 -15.25 -10.03
C ALA A 172 -9.47 -15.09 -8.76
N TRP A 173 -10.07 -15.36 -7.60
CA TRP A 173 -9.43 -15.23 -6.30
C TRP A 173 -8.11 -16.02 -6.16
N PRO A 174 -8.03 -17.30 -6.56
CA PRO A 174 -6.78 -18.05 -6.45
C PRO A 174 -5.62 -17.42 -7.24
N ASP A 175 -5.91 -16.92 -8.44
CA ASP A 175 -4.90 -16.27 -9.29
C ASP A 175 -4.49 -14.90 -8.75
N ALA A 176 -5.45 -14.13 -8.23
CA ALA A 176 -5.16 -12.85 -7.57
C ALA A 176 -4.36 -13.02 -6.29
N VAL A 177 -4.67 -14.01 -5.45
CA VAL A 177 -3.88 -14.35 -4.25
C VAL A 177 -2.46 -14.74 -4.65
N LYS A 178 -2.30 -15.58 -5.68
CA LYS A 178 -0.97 -15.99 -6.17
C LYS A 178 -0.17 -14.81 -6.73
N ALA A 179 -0.81 -13.93 -7.49
CA ALA A 179 -0.19 -12.72 -8.03
C ALA A 179 0.19 -11.73 -6.91
N LEU A 180 -0.69 -11.55 -5.93
CA LEU A 180 -0.45 -10.73 -4.75
C LEU A 180 0.73 -11.28 -3.93
N ALA A 181 0.71 -12.57 -3.59
CA ALA A 181 1.76 -13.23 -2.83
C ALA A 181 3.12 -13.08 -3.52
N ARG A 182 3.19 -13.35 -4.83
CA ARG A 182 4.42 -13.15 -5.62
C ARG A 182 4.93 -11.72 -5.53
N ARG A 183 4.03 -10.73 -5.60
CA ARG A 183 4.39 -9.30 -5.53
C ARG A 183 4.82 -8.87 -4.14
N LEU A 184 4.16 -9.35 -3.09
CA LEU A 184 4.55 -9.10 -1.70
C LEU A 184 5.93 -9.68 -1.40
N ILE A 185 6.23 -10.89 -1.91
CA ILE A 185 7.56 -11.50 -1.82
C ILE A 185 8.60 -10.63 -2.52
N VAL A 186 8.37 -10.25 -3.79
CA VAL A 186 9.30 -9.39 -4.54
C VAL A 186 9.50 -8.04 -3.84
N PHE A 187 8.41 -7.45 -3.34
CA PHE A 187 8.46 -6.19 -2.59
C PHE A 187 9.32 -6.33 -1.34
N LYS A 188 9.08 -7.37 -0.52
CA LYS A 188 9.85 -7.63 0.70
C LYS A 188 11.32 -7.91 0.42
N ILE A 189 11.65 -8.67 -0.64
CA ILE A 189 13.04 -8.87 -1.09
C ILE A 189 13.67 -7.54 -1.48
N MET A 190 12.95 -6.67 -2.19
CA MET A 190 13.46 -5.34 -2.55
C MET A 190 13.69 -4.47 -1.32
N VAL A 191 12.77 -4.46 -0.36
CA VAL A 191 12.95 -3.73 0.91
C VAL A 191 14.15 -4.28 1.67
N TRP A 192 14.28 -5.60 1.78
CA TRP A 192 15.41 -6.24 2.45
C TRP A 192 16.75 -5.86 1.80
N LEU A 193 16.84 -5.90 0.46
CA LEU A 193 18.03 -5.43 -0.25
C LEU A 193 18.32 -3.95 -0.02
N MET A 194 17.28 -3.11 0.09
CA MET A 194 17.46 -1.69 0.39
C MET A 194 17.93 -1.47 1.84
N VAL A 195 17.34 -2.15 2.82
CA VAL A 195 17.81 -2.13 4.22
C VAL A 195 19.26 -2.56 4.29
N LEU A 196 19.60 -3.69 3.66
CA LEU A 196 20.97 -4.19 3.58
C LEU A 196 21.93 -3.13 3.03
N VAL A 197 21.58 -2.45 1.95
CA VAL A 197 22.45 -1.46 1.30
C VAL A 197 22.53 -0.15 2.07
N PHE A 198 21.42 0.34 2.62
CA PHE A 198 21.37 1.65 3.26
C PHE A 198 21.74 1.63 4.73
N VAL A 199 21.30 0.59 5.46
CA VAL A 199 21.45 0.50 6.92
C VAL A 199 22.61 -0.43 7.28
N GLU A 200 22.66 -1.67 6.77
CA GLU A 200 23.72 -2.62 7.19
C GLU A 200 25.08 -2.34 6.53
N ILE A 201 25.10 -2.03 5.23
CA ILE A 201 26.33 -1.67 4.52
C ILE A 201 26.70 -0.19 4.79
N GLY A 202 25.74 0.62 5.24
CA GLY A 202 25.95 2.02 5.61
C GLY A 202 26.58 2.83 4.48
N VAL A 203 25.95 2.89 3.30
CA VAL A 203 26.55 3.59 2.14
C VAL A 203 26.46 5.10 2.27
N VAL A 204 25.43 5.63 2.94
CA VAL A 204 25.16 7.08 2.95
C VAL A 204 26.00 7.78 4.02
N GLY A 205 26.24 7.18 5.18
CA GLY A 205 27.06 7.70 6.27
C GLY A 205 28.49 8.06 5.86
N PRO A 206 29.27 7.14 5.25
CA PRO A 206 30.63 7.40 4.77
C PRO A 206 30.69 8.44 3.65
N ILE A 207 29.69 8.48 2.76
CA ILE A 207 29.63 9.48 1.68
C ILE A 207 29.36 10.87 2.27
N LEU A 208 28.43 10.98 3.23
CA LEU A 208 28.10 12.24 3.89
C LEU A 208 29.26 12.72 4.76
N GLY A 209 29.92 11.80 5.47
CA GLY A 209 31.13 12.04 6.26
C GLY A 209 32.25 12.61 5.42
N ALA A 210 32.63 11.93 4.33
CA ALA A 210 33.67 12.39 3.42
C ALA A 210 33.36 13.74 2.75
N PHE A 211 32.09 14.02 2.47
CA PHE A 211 31.67 15.30 1.91
C PHE A 211 31.78 16.45 2.92
N ILE A 212 31.36 16.23 4.16
CA ILE A 212 31.42 17.23 5.22
C ILE A 212 32.88 17.46 5.65
N GLU A 213 33.66 16.41 5.84
CA GLU A 213 35.09 16.50 6.14
C GLU A 213 35.84 17.25 5.02
N GLY A 214 35.51 16.96 3.75
CA GLY A 214 36.12 17.62 2.59
C GLY A 214 35.77 19.11 2.45
N ILE A 215 34.63 19.57 2.99
CA ILE A 215 34.20 20.99 2.90
C ILE A 215 34.53 21.77 4.16
N LEU A 216 34.35 21.16 5.33
CA LEU A 216 34.44 21.82 6.63
C LEU A 216 35.73 21.47 7.38
N GLY A 217 36.46 20.42 6.99
CA GLY A 217 37.71 19.99 7.64
C GLY A 217 37.51 19.49 9.07
N ILE A 218 36.29 19.03 9.40
CA ILE A 218 35.92 18.58 10.73
C ILE A 218 35.71 17.07 10.69
N ASP A 219 36.40 16.34 11.56
CA ASP A 219 36.14 14.93 11.82
C ASP A 219 34.74 14.77 12.43
N LEU A 220 33.87 14.07 11.73
CA LEU A 220 32.54 13.75 12.22
C LEU A 220 32.58 12.47 13.07
N PRO A 221 31.88 12.44 14.22
CA PRO A 221 31.78 11.23 15.01
C PRO A 221 30.95 10.16 14.26
N ASP A 222 31.37 8.89 14.39
CA ASP A 222 30.82 7.76 13.64
C ASP A 222 29.29 7.62 13.73
N TRP A 223 28.72 7.91 14.91
CA TRP A 223 27.28 7.84 15.15
C TRP A 223 26.46 8.79 14.26
N LEU A 224 27.05 9.89 13.75
CA LEU A 224 26.34 10.83 12.87
C LEU A 224 26.07 10.20 11.50
N GLY A 225 26.97 9.35 11.03
CA GLY A 225 26.79 8.60 9.79
C GLY A 225 25.65 7.60 9.91
N GLU A 226 25.66 6.80 10.98
CA GLU A 226 24.62 5.80 11.27
C GLU A 226 23.24 6.47 11.46
N PHE A 227 23.18 7.60 12.18
CA PHE A 227 21.95 8.38 12.31
C PHE A 227 21.43 8.93 10.96
N ALA A 228 22.34 9.40 10.09
CA ALA A 228 21.97 9.86 8.76
C ALA A 228 21.44 8.73 7.88
N ASP A 229 21.98 7.52 8.02
CA ASP A 229 21.53 6.32 7.33
C ASP A 229 20.12 5.91 7.77
N GLU A 230 19.87 5.83 9.08
CA GLU A 230 18.54 5.56 9.65
C GLU A 230 17.50 6.59 9.21
N LEU A 231 17.83 7.88 9.30
CA LEU A 231 16.91 8.96 8.91
C LEU A 231 16.61 8.92 7.42
N THR A 232 17.64 8.69 6.59
CA THR A 232 17.49 8.59 5.13
C THR A 232 16.62 7.40 4.77
N TYR A 233 16.85 6.25 5.42
CA TYR A 233 16.04 5.07 5.27
C TYR A 233 14.57 5.35 5.62
N ALA A 234 14.30 5.88 6.81
CA ALA A 234 12.94 6.15 7.28
C ALA A 234 12.21 7.08 6.33
N VAL A 235 12.82 8.19 5.93
CA VAL A 235 12.23 9.15 4.97
C VAL A 235 11.93 8.49 3.63
N LEU A 236 12.87 7.69 3.10
CA LEU A 236 12.72 7.00 1.83
C LEU A 236 11.58 5.98 1.89
N MET A 237 11.55 5.14 2.93
CA MET A 237 10.55 4.08 3.10
C MET A 237 9.17 4.65 3.35
N THR A 238 9.03 5.64 4.26
CA THR A 238 7.78 6.37 4.44
C THR A 238 7.28 6.95 3.12
N THR A 239 8.16 7.55 2.31
CA THR A 239 7.78 8.10 1.00
C THR A 239 7.28 7.00 0.04
N ILE A 240 7.97 5.86 -0.02
CA ILE A 240 7.58 4.72 -0.85
C ILE A 240 6.22 4.17 -0.40
N TYR A 241 6.01 3.95 0.90
CA TYR A 241 4.76 3.43 1.43
C TYR A 241 3.58 4.38 1.20
N LEU A 242 3.76 5.68 1.42
CA LEU A 242 2.74 6.69 1.11
C LEU A 242 2.43 6.74 -0.40
N ALA A 243 3.44 6.57 -1.26
CA ALA A 243 3.22 6.48 -2.71
C ALA A 243 2.47 5.21 -3.11
N ILE A 244 2.70 4.08 -2.43
CA ILE A 244 1.96 2.85 -2.63
C ILE A 244 0.49 3.04 -2.21
N ILE A 245 0.24 3.56 -1.01
CA ILE A 245 -1.12 3.81 -0.50
C ILE A 245 -1.87 4.77 -1.43
N GLY A 246 -1.30 5.94 -1.72
CA GLY A 246 -1.92 6.93 -2.61
C GLY A 246 -2.05 6.47 -4.06
N GLY A 247 -1.10 5.68 -4.56
CA GLY A 247 -1.17 5.03 -5.86
C GLY A 247 -2.31 4.02 -5.94
N THR A 248 -2.49 3.22 -4.89
CA THR A 248 -3.53 2.19 -4.79
C THR A 248 -4.90 2.84 -4.71
N TRP A 249 -5.06 3.85 -3.85
CA TRP A 249 -6.26 4.71 -3.80
C TRP A 249 -6.64 5.21 -5.20
N THR A 250 -5.69 5.82 -5.91
CA THR A 250 -5.94 6.39 -7.24
C THR A 250 -6.31 5.30 -8.26
N ALA A 251 -5.70 4.11 -8.16
CA ALA A 251 -5.96 2.99 -9.05
C ALA A 251 -7.39 2.48 -8.85
N CYS A 252 -7.73 2.21 -7.59
CA CYS A 252 -9.04 1.72 -7.17
C CYS A 252 -10.13 2.71 -7.53
N ARG A 253 -10.00 3.99 -7.16
CA ARG A 253 -11.00 5.03 -7.46
C ARG A 253 -11.32 5.13 -8.95
N ARG A 254 -10.30 5.04 -9.82
CA ARG A 254 -10.47 5.11 -11.29
C ARG A 254 -11.00 3.82 -11.93
N SER A 255 -10.87 2.71 -11.24
CA SER A 255 -11.31 1.40 -11.73
C SER A 255 -12.64 0.96 -11.11
N PHE A 256 -13.11 1.62 -10.05
CA PHE A 256 -14.28 1.21 -9.30
C PHE A 256 -15.56 1.21 -10.16
N GLY A 257 -15.76 2.25 -10.99
CA GLY A 257 -16.85 2.26 -11.96
C GLY A 257 -16.78 1.16 -13.03
N ARG A 258 -15.59 0.64 -13.34
CA ARG A 258 -15.43 -0.54 -14.21
C ARG A 258 -15.68 -1.82 -13.43
N LEU A 259 -15.27 -1.89 -12.17
CA LEU A 259 -15.58 -3.04 -11.30
C LEU A 259 -17.09 -3.26 -11.18
N LEU A 260 -17.86 -2.20 -10.95
CA LEU A 260 -19.31 -2.29 -10.83
C LEU A 260 -20.00 -2.70 -12.13
N ARG A 261 -19.48 -2.26 -13.29
CA ARG A 261 -20.06 -2.58 -14.61
C ARG A 261 -19.65 -3.95 -15.14
N ASP A 262 -18.36 -4.27 -15.07
CA ASP A 262 -17.75 -5.41 -15.75
C ASP A 262 -17.53 -6.59 -14.78
N GLY A 263 -17.67 -6.38 -13.46
CA GLY A 263 -17.51 -7.40 -12.42
C GLY A 263 -16.06 -7.80 -12.11
N GLU A 264 -15.09 -7.29 -12.88
CA GLU A 264 -13.66 -7.49 -12.63
C GLU A 264 -12.81 -6.31 -13.13
N VAL A 265 -11.71 -6.03 -12.43
CA VAL A 265 -10.62 -5.19 -12.95
C VAL A 265 -9.28 -5.63 -12.37
N ASP A 266 -8.25 -5.75 -13.21
CA ASP A 266 -6.87 -5.93 -12.75
C ASP A 266 -6.27 -4.60 -12.24
N VAL A 267 -6.56 -4.29 -10.97
CA VAL A 267 -6.02 -3.10 -10.27
C VAL A 267 -4.51 -3.18 -10.11
N LEU A 268 -3.98 -4.39 -10.02
CA LEU A 268 -2.55 -4.66 -9.86
C LEU A 268 -1.77 -4.29 -11.13
N GLU A 269 -2.33 -4.49 -12.32
CA GLU A 269 -1.78 -3.97 -13.57
C GLU A 269 -1.89 -2.44 -13.64
N ALA A 270 -3.03 -1.87 -13.24
CA ALA A 270 -3.22 -0.42 -13.21
C ALA A 270 -2.20 0.28 -12.28
N LEU A 271 -1.94 -0.29 -11.10
CA LEU A 271 -0.91 0.13 -10.15
C LEU A 271 0.51 0.03 -10.73
N GLN A 272 0.78 -0.97 -11.56
CA GLN A 272 2.08 -1.12 -12.20
C GLN A 272 2.27 -0.09 -13.33
N ALA A 273 1.22 0.16 -14.12
CA ALA A 273 1.20 1.26 -15.08
C ALA A 273 1.46 2.59 -14.36
N MET A 274 0.75 2.82 -13.24
CA MET A 274 1.13 3.61 -12.05
C MET A 274 2.60 3.98 -11.91
N ALA A 275 3.38 2.96 -11.57
CA ALA A 275 4.78 3.10 -11.21
C ALA A 275 5.71 3.37 -12.42
N LEU A 276 5.29 3.04 -13.64
CA LEU A 276 6.10 3.26 -14.84
C LEU A 276 6.21 4.75 -15.21
N ALA A 277 7.43 5.19 -15.51
CA ALA A 277 7.72 6.54 -16.01
C ALA A 277 6.79 6.92 -17.21
N PRO A 278 6.39 8.19 -17.34
CA PRO A 278 5.39 8.62 -18.34
C PRO A 278 5.77 8.26 -19.79
N GLU A 279 7.06 8.23 -20.10
CA GLU A 279 7.56 7.78 -21.41
C GLU A 279 7.35 6.28 -21.65
N LYS A 280 7.60 5.43 -20.64
CA LYS A 280 7.33 3.99 -20.71
C LYS A 280 5.83 3.72 -20.80
N ARG A 281 4.98 4.50 -20.11
CA ARG A 281 3.51 4.44 -20.29
C ARG A 281 3.09 4.78 -21.72
N ARG A 282 3.61 5.87 -22.30
CA ARG A 282 3.30 6.25 -23.70
C ARG A 282 3.74 5.16 -24.67
N ARG A 283 4.89 4.52 -24.45
CA ARG A 283 5.37 3.39 -25.25
C ARG A 283 4.50 2.14 -25.08
N ALA A 284 4.08 1.81 -23.86
CA ALA A 284 3.18 0.69 -23.59
C ALA A 284 1.78 0.91 -24.19
N ALA A 285 1.21 2.12 -24.04
CA ALA A 285 -0.05 2.50 -24.66
C ALA A 285 0.03 2.50 -26.19
N ARG A 286 1.15 2.95 -26.77
CA ARG A 286 1.40 2.82 -28.22
C ARG A 286 1.49 1.37 -28.67
N LYS A 287 2.19 0.50 -27.92
CA LYS A 287 2.27 -0.95 -28.19
C LYS A 287 0.92 -1.66 -28.06
N ALA A 288 0.12 -1.30 -27.06
CA ALA A 288 -1.24 -1.82 -26.89
C ALA A 288 -2.15 -1.40 -28.04
N ARG A 289 -2.09 -0.12 -28.46
CA ARG A 289 -2.82 0.37 -29.64
C ARG A 289 -2.38 -0.28 -30.94
N THR A 290 -1.09 -0.52 -31.14
CA THR A 290 -0.59 -1.23 -32.34
C THR A 290 -0.95 -2.72 -32.32
N ARG A 291 -0.98 -3.37 -31.14
CA ARG A 291 -1.48 -4.75 -31.01
C ARG A 291 -2.98 -4.83 -31.26
N ALA A 292 -3.77 -3.91 -30.73
CA ALA A 292 -5.22 -3.84 -30.98
C ALA A 292 -5.51 -3.56 -32.46
N ALA A 293 -4.77 -2.65 -33.10
CA ALA A 293 -4.88 -2.39 -34.54
C ALA A 293 -4.46 -3.58 -35.41
N ARG A 294 -3.47 -4.38 -34.98
CA ARG A 294 -3.10 -5.63 -35.66
C ARG A 294 -4.06 -6.80 -35.40
N ALA A 295 -4.79 -6.78 -34.29
CA ALA A 295 -5.77 -7.80 -33.91
C ALA A 295 -7.18 -7.55 -34.49
N SER A 296 -7.41 -6.41 -35.14
CA SER A 296 -8.65 -6.14 -35.88
C SER A 296 -8.35 -5.65 -37.30
N PRO A 297 -7.99 -6.55 -38.25
CA PRO A 297 -7.91 -6.20 -39.66
C PRO A 297 -9.29 -6.01 -40.31
N ASP A 298 -10.38 -6.48 -39.68
CA ASP A 298 -11.58 -6.88 -40.40
C ASP A 298 -12.83 -5.98 -40.23
N ARG A 299 -12.64 -4.68 -39.95
CA ARG A 299 -13.74 -3.70 -39.86
C ARG A 299 -13.73 -2.60 -40.92
N ALA A 300 -12.88 -2.72 -41.94
CA ALA A 300 -12.77 -1.72 -43.00
C ALA A 300 -13.58 -2.03 -44.27
N ASP A 301 -14.28 -3.17 -44.37
CA ASP A 301 -14.87 -3.63 -45.66
C ASP A 301 -16.40 -3.84 -45.65
N ARG A 302 -17.13 -3.10 -44.81
CA ARG A 302 -18.61 -3.03 -44.88
C ARG A 302 -19.09 -1.62 -45.16
N SER A 303 -18.63 -1.05 -46.26
CA SER A 303 -19.33 0.04 -46.95
C SER A 303 -19.82 -0.48 -48.30
N GLY A 304 -20.87 -1.31 -48.26
CA GLY A 304 -21.65 -1.62 -49.46
C GLY A 304 -22.48 -0.39 -49.83
N PRO A 305 -22.63 -0.04 -51.13
CA PRO A 305 -23.42 1.11 -51.54
C PRO A 305 -24.89 0.90 -51.21
N PRO A 306 -25.66 1.97 -50.95
CA PRO A 306 -27.08 1.88 -50.66
C PRO A 306 -27.81 1.30 -51.88
N ARG A 307 -28.59 0.24 -51.66
CA ARG A 307 -29.53 -0.26 -52.67
C ARG A 307 -30.75 0.67 -52.68
N GLU A 308 -30.98 1.29 -53.84
CA GLU A 308 -32.27 1.90 -54.22
C GLU A 308 -33.34 0.82 -54.43
#